data_AF-A0A2V9QMX4-F1
#
_entry.id   AF-A0A2V9QMX4-F1
#
_cell.length_a   1.000
_cell.length_b   1.000
_cell.length_c   1.000
_cell.angle_alpha   90.00
_cell.angle_beta   90.00
_cell.angle_gamma   90.00
#
_symmetry.space_group_name_H-M   'P 1'
#
loop_
_entity.id
_entity.type
_entity.pdbx_description
1 polymer ?
#
loop_
_entity_poly.entity_id
_entity_poly.type
_entity_poly.pdbx_seq_one_letter_code
_entity_poly.pdbx_strand_id
1 'polypeptide(L)'
;MSYFLLYGVFALWVLFDGLSRKMGSSTVLWTIGTVFLGPIILPIYLASRPLKQGEVREGGKGWNILKNFAILWTIVMAIASVAGLMAMTKGTENLTSDAARAGAGIGMALGMGFLRQCGSFQQWEPRCWDSL
;
A
#
# COMPACT_ATOMS: atom_id res chain seq x y z
N MET A 1 13.82 -7.79 -8.73
CA MET A 1 14.16 -8.22 -7.35
C MET A 1 13.96 -7.11 -6.29
N SER A 2 13.08 -6.11 -6.51
CA SER A 2 12.82 -5.02 -5.54
C SER A 2 11.64 -5.28 -4.61
N TYR A 3 10.67 -6.10 -5.05
CA TYR A 3 9.44 -6.39 -4.29
C TYR A 3 9.70 -7.09 -2.96
N PHE A 4 10.74 -7.94 -2.87
CA PHE A 4 11.15 -8.58 -1.61
C PHE A 4 11.65 -7.58 -0.57
N LEU A 5 12.30 -6.48 -0.98
CA LEU A 5 12.71 -5.43 -0.04
C LEU A 5 11.49 -4.68 0.48
N LEU A 6 10.53 -4.36 -0.38
CA LEU A 6 9.27 -3.72 0.01
C LEU A 6 8.48 -4.60 1.00
N TYR A 7 8.32 -5.89 0.69
CA TYR A 7 7.63 -6.83 1.57
C TYR A 7 8.40 -7.11 2.85
N GLY A 8 9.74 -7.07 2.81
CA GLY A 8 10.59 -7.15 4.01
C GLY A 8 10.36 -5.97 4.96
N VAL A 9 10.27 -4.74 4.43
CA VAL A 9 9.95 -3.55 5.23
C VAL A 9 8.55 -3.66 5.85
N PHE A 10 7.55 -4.09 5.07
CA PHE A 10 6.20 -4.30 5.60
C PHE A 10 6.16 -5.41 6.65
N ALA A 11 6.91 -6.51 6.46
CA ALA A 11 6.98 -7.59 7.43
C ALA A 11 7.63 -7.14 8.75
N LEU A 12 8.72 -6.37 8.68
CA LEU A 12 9.34 -5.78 9.87
C LEU A 12 8.35 -4.87 10.61
N TRP A 13 7.59 -4.05 9.87
CA TRP A 13 6.56 -3.21 10.46
C TRP A 13 5.44 -4.03 11.15
N VAL A 14 4.95 -5.10 10.50
CA VAL A 14 3.95 -6.02 11.10
C VAL A 14 4.49 -6.70 12.36
N LEU A 15 5.76 -7.08 12.37
CA LEU A 15 6.42 -7.64 13.54
C LEU A 15 6.41 -6.63 14.71
N PHE A 16 6.83 -5.39 14.48
CA PHE A 16 6.83 -4.36 15.52
C PHE A 16 5.41 -4.00 16.01
N ASP A 17 4.43 -3.91 15.11
CA ASP A 17 3.04 -3.62 15.49
C ASP A 17 2.42 -4.78 16.29
N GLY A 18 2.62 -6.03 15.86
CA GLY A 18 2.09 -7.19 16.57
C GLY A 18 2.75 -7.43 17.93
N LEU A 19 4.06 -7.15 18.05
CA LEU A 19 4.77 -7.14 19.34
C LEU A 19 4.23 -6.05 20.27
N SER A 20 4.02 -4.84 19.74
CA SER A 20 3.45 -3.70 20.50
C SER A 20 2.03 -3.99 20.99
N ARG A 21 1.27 -4.80 20.24
CA ARG A 21 -0.10 -5.24 20.57
C ARG A 21 -0.14 -6.55 21.37
N LYS A 22 1.01 -7.08 21.79
CA LYS A 22 1.15 -8.31 22.59
C LYS A 22 0.41 -9.51 21.99
N MET A 23 0.43 -9.65 20.66
CA MET A 23 -0.25 -10.72 19.92
C MET A 23 0.38 -12.11 20.07
N GLY A 24 1.52 -12.22 20.77
CA GLY A 24 2.23 -13.47 21.01
C GLY A 24 2.64 -14.17 19.70
N SER A 25 2.52 -15.50 19.67
CA SER A 25 2.92 -16.35 18.54
C SER A 25 2.19 -16.03 17.24
N SER A 26 1.00 -15.43 17.31
CA SER A 26 0.25 -15.03 16.10
C SER A 26 0.97 -13.93 15.30
N THR A 27 1.79 -13.10 15.96
CA THR A 27 2.63 -12.07 15.30
C THR A 27 3.57 -12.67 14.26
N VAL A 28 4.18 -13.81 14.59
CA VAL A 28 5.12 -14.50 13.71
C VAL A 28 4.41 -14.99 12.44
N LEU A 29 3.20 -15.54 12.60
CA LEU A 29 2.39 -16.00 11.47
C LEU A 29 2.00 -14.84 10.54
N TRP A 30 1.60 -13.69 11.08
CA TRP A 30 1.29 -12.49 10.29
C TRP A 30 2.51 -11.91 9.58
N THR A 31 3.67 -11.94 10.25
CA THR A 31 4.95 -11.48 9.68
C THR A 31 5.34 -12.36 8.49
N ILE A 32 5.34 -13.68 8.67
CA ILE A 32 5.63 -14.64 7.59
C ILE A 32 4.64 -14.48 6.44
N GLY A 33 3.34 -14.43 6.74
CA GLY A 33 2.32 -14.21 5.71
C GLY A 33 2.53 -12.91 4.92
N THR A 34 3.03 -11.86 5.57
CA THR A 34 3.33 -10.58 4.92
C THR A 34 4.52 -10.67 3.95
N VAL A 35 5.54 -11.47 4.26
CA VAL A 35 6.70 -11.66 3.36
C VAL A 35 6.28 -12.30 2.04
N PHE A 36 5.39 -13.30 2.10
CA PHE A 36 4.97 -14.08 0.93
C PHE A 36 3.75 -13.51 0.20
N LEU A 37 2.79 -12.96 0.95
CA LEU A 37 1.48 -12.54 0.46
C LEU A 37 1.14 -11.11 0.92
N GLY A 38 2.14 -10.23 1.02
CA GLY A 38 2.03 -8.88 1.57
C GLY A 38 0.78 -8.09 1.17
N PRO A 39 0.46 -7.92 -0.13
CA PRO A 39 -0.69 -7.13 -0.57
C PRO A 39 -2.04 -7.65 -0.09
N ILE A 40 -2.13 -8.95 0.21
CA ILE A 40 -3.38 -9.61 0.61
C ILE A 40 -3.42 -9.77 2.14
N ILE A 41 -2.30 -10.14 2.75
CA ILE A 41 -2.22 -10.41 4.19
C ILE A 41 -2.24 -9.13 5.01
N LEU A 42 -1.59 -8.05 4.57
CA LEU A 42 -1.57 -6.80 5.35
C LEU A 42 -2.97 -6.23 5.61
N PRO A 43 -3.86 -6.13 4.61
CA PRO A 43 -5.23 -5.65 4.84
C PRO A 43 -6.02 -6.52 5.82
N ILE A 44 -5.83 -7.84 5.75
CA ILE A 44 -6.47 -8.79 6.66
C ILE A 44 -5.90 -8.63 8.07
N TYR A 45 -4.59 -8.44 8.20
CA TYR A 45 -3.92 -8.13 9.46
C TYR A 45 -4.46 -6.83 10.07
N LEU A 46 -4.53 -5.75 9.29
CA LEU A 46 -5.05 -4.45 9.76
C LEU A 46 -6.51 -4.55 10.21
N ALA A 47 -7.33 -5.32 9.50
CA ALA A 47 -8.72 -5.54 9.87
C ALA A 47 -8.90 -6.44 11.10
N SER A 48 -7.93 -7.31 11.41
CA SER A 48 -8.06 -8.35 12.45
C SER A 48 -7.19 -8.10 13.69
N ARG A 49 -6.25 -7.14 13.67
CA ARG A 49 -5.35 -6.84 14.78
C ARG A 49 -6.10 -6.47 16.07
N PRO A 50 -5.60 -6.73 17.27
CA PRO A 50 -6.23 -6.22 18.50
C PRO A 50 -6.30 -4.69 18.48
N LEU A 51 -7.41 -4.12 18.94
CA LEU A 51 -7.56 -2.67 19.09
C LEU A 51 -6.80 -2.21 20.33
N LYS A 52 -6.13 -1.06 20.25
CA LYS A 52 -5.60 -0.37 21.42
C LYS A 52 -6.75 0.27 22.20
N GLN A 53 -6.50 0.61 23.45
CA GLN A 53 -7.49 1.23 24.32
C GLN A 53 -7.99 2.55 23.69
N GLY A 54 -9.29 2.63 23.41
CA GLY A 54 -9.91 3.79 22.74
C GLY A 54 -9.96 3.71 21.19
N GLU A 55 -9.37 2.69 20.56
CA GLU A 55 -9.59 2.43 19.13
C GLU A 55 -10.97 1.75 18.95
N VAL A 56 -11.81 2.33 18.11
CA VAL A 56 -13.10 1.73 17.73
C VAL A 56 -12.99 1.17 16.32
N ARG A 57 -13.61 0.02 16.06
CA ARG A 57 -13.80 -0.50 14.70
C ARG A 57 -15.16 -0.11 14.19
N GLU A 58 -15.16 0.67 13.13
CA GLU A 58 -16.37 1.04 12.43
C GLU A 58 -16.64 0.04 11.29
N GLY A 59 -17.89 -0.40 11.19
CA GLY A 59 -18.34 -1.34 10.15
C GLY A 59 -17.92 -2.80 10.33
N GLY A 60 -18.25 -3.62 9.33
CA GLY A 60 -18.00 -5.06 9.33
C GLY A 60 -16.54 -5.45 9.04
N LYS A 61 -16.14 -6.67 9.41
CA LYS A 61 -14.79 -7.20 9.14
C LYS A 61 -14.45 -7.19 7.65
N GLY A 62 -15.38 -7.63 6.79
CA GLY A 62 -15.19 -7.63 5.33
C GLY A 62 -15.01 -6.22 4.75
N TRP A 63 -15.79 -5.25 5.25
CA TRP A 63 -15.66 -3.85 4.86
C TRP A 63 -14.27 -3.30 5.19
N ASN A 64 -13.79 -3.56 6.41
CA ASN A 64 -12.47 -3.13 6.84
C ASN A 64 -11.34 -3.80 6.03
N ILE A 65 -11.49 -5.06 5.62
CA ILE A 65 -10.51 -5.72 4.74
C ILE A 65 -10.45 -5.02 3.38
N LEU A 66 -11.60 -4.80 2.73
CA LEU A 66 -11.66 -4.17 1.41
C LEU A 66 -11.15 -2.73 1.42
N LYS A 67 -11.54 -1.95 2.44
CA LYS A 67 -11.06 -0.58 2.64
C LYS A 67 -9.53 -0.54 2.78
N ASN A 68 -8.97 -1.36 3.67
CA ASN A 68 -7.52 -1.42 3.87
C ASN A 68 -6.80 -1.97 2.63
N PHE A 69 -7.40 -2.88 1.87
CA PHE A 69 -6.85 -3.40 0.63
C PHE A 69 -6.75 -2.29 -0.42
N ALA A 70 -7.83 -1.53 -0.65
CA ALA A 70 -7.84 -0.44 -1.62
C ALA A 70 -6.78 0.64 -1.28
N ILE A 71 -6.67 1.02 0.00
CA ILE A 71 -5.67 2.00 0.44
C ILE A 71 -4.25 1.47 0.28
N LEU A 72 -4.00 0.24 0.70
CA LEU A 72 -2.68 -0.36 0.58
C LEU A 72 -2.28 -0.57 -0.89
N TRP A 73 -3.21 -1.03 -1.71
CA TRP A 73 -3.01 -1.25 -3.14
C TRP A 73 -2.69 0.05 -3.88
N THR A 74 -3.36 1.15 -3.55
CA THR A 74 -3.06 2.46 -4.12
C THR A 74 -1.66 2.93 -3.72
N ILE A 75 -1.25 2.79 -2.46
CA ILE A 75 0.12 3.12 -2.02
C ILE A 75 1.17 2.26 -2.73
N VAL A 76 0.94 0.95 -2.86
CA VAL A 76 1.86 0.03 -3.56
C VAL A 76 2.00 0.43 -5.03
N MET A 77 0.89 0.74 -5.71
CA MET A 77 0.91 1.21 -7.09
C MET A 77 1.65 2.55 -7.22
N ALA A 78 1.48 3.48 -6.27
CA ALA A 78 2.21 4.74 -6.23
C ALA A 78 3.73 4.51 -6.19
N ILE A 79 4.18 3.67 -5.24
CA ILE A 79 5.60 3.34 -5.07
C ILE A 79 6.12 2.60 -6.31
N ALA A 80 5.34 1.67 -6.86
CA ALA A 80 5.70 0.94 -8.07
C ALA A 80 5.83 1.87 -9.29
N SER A 81 4.96 2.87 -9.43
CA SER A 81 5.05 3.88 -10.49
C SER A 81 6.31 4.73 -10.35
N VAL A 82 6.63 5.21 -9.14
CA VAL A 82 7.86 5.99 -8.88
C VAL A 82 9.10 5.13 -9.09
N ALA A 83 9.11 3.89 -8.61
CA ALA A 83 10.21 2.94 -8.84
C ALA A 83 10.38 2.60 -10.33
N GLY A 84 9.28 2.46 -11.07
CA GLY A 84 9.28 2.29 -12.51
C GLY A 84 9.90 3.48 -13.23
N LEU A 85 9.53 4.71 -12.86
CA LEU A 85 10.13 5.94 -13.39
C LEU A 85 11.64 6.02 -13.11
N MET A 86 12.08 5.67 -11.89
CA MET A 86 13.50 5.62 -11.52
C MET A 86 14.28 4.54 -12.27
N ALA A 87 13.65 3.39 -12.55
CA ALA A 87 14.25 2.34 -13.36
C ALA A 87 14.37 2.76 -14.83
N MET A 88 13.35 3.45 -15.36
CA MET A 88 13.38 4.02 -16.71
C MET A 88 14.49 5.07 -16.87
N THR A 89 14.75 5.90 -15.85
CA THR A 89 15.84 6.90 -15.90
C THR A 89 17.24 6.27 -15.97
N LYS A 90 17.41 5.06 -15.43
CA LYS A 90 18.66 4.30 -15.59
C LYS A 90 18.77 3.66 -16.98
N GLY A 91 17.64 3.37 -17.62
CA GLY A 91 17.57 2.87 -19.00
C GLY A 91 17.60 3.97 -20.07
N THR A 92 17.35 5.24 -19.71
CA THR A 92 17.29 6.38 -20.65
C THR A 92 18.63 6.77 -21.25
N GLU A 93 19.76 6.32 -20.71
CA GLU A 93 21.08 6.56 -21.32
C GLU A 93 21.24 5.87 -22.70
N ASN A 94 20.32 4.96 -23.08
CA ASN A 94 20.32 4.28 -24.39
C ASN A 94 18.96 4.25 -25.11
N LEU A 95 18.02 5.17 -24.81
CA LEU A 95 16.72 5.16 -25.50
C LEU A 95 16.78 5.85 -26.87
N THR A 96 16.91 5.05 -27.92
CA THR A 96 16.91 5.51 -29.32
C THR A 96 15.51 5.53 -29.97
N SER A 97 14.48 5.01 -29.28
CA SER A 97 13.15 4.77 -29.88
C SER A 97 12.06 5.70 -29.35
N ASP A 98 11.27 6.27 -30.26
CA ASP A 98 10.12 7.14 -29.99
C ASP A 98 9.07 6.50 -29.07
N ALA A 99 8.95 5.16 -29.11
CA ALA A 99 8.03 4.41 -28.24
C ALA A 99 8.39 4.54 -26.75
N ALA A 100 9.69 4.57 -26.43
CA ALA A 100 10.14 4.71 -25.05
C ALA A 100 9.92 6.14 -24.51
N ARG A 101 10.05 7.14 -25.39
CA ARG A 101 9.76 8.54 -25.07
C ARG A 101 8.25 8.77 -24.86
N ALA A 102 7.40 8.15 -25.68
CA ALA A 102 5.95 8.18 -25.52
C ALA A 102 5.50 7.45 -24.23
N GLY A 103 6.09 6.29 -23.94
CA GLY A 103 5.82 5.53 -22.72
C GLY A 103 6.20 6.31 -21.45
N ALA A 104 7.33 7.01 -21.46
CA ALA A 104 7.74 7.90 -20.36
C ALA A 104 6.77 9.08 -20.16
N GLY A 105 6.30 9.68 -21.25
CA GLY A 105 5.32 10.77 -21.21
C GLY A 105 3.97 10.36 -20.62
N ILE A 106 3.44 9.20 -21.03
CA ILE A 106 2.19 8.65 -20.48
C ILE A 106 2.37 8.26 -19.02
N GLY A 107 3.49 7.62 -18.67
CA GLY A 107 3.82 7.24 -17.30
C GLY A 107 3.90 8.44 -16.37
N MET A 108 4.52 9.55 -16.80
CA MET A 108 4.54 10.80 -16.03
C MET A 108 3.15 11.44 -15.90
N ALA A 109 2.37 11.49 -16.98
CA ALA A 109 1.02 12.08 -16.95
C ALA A 109 0.09 11.32 -15.99
N LEU A 110 0.12 9.98 -16.05
CA LEU A 110 -0.66 9.12 -15.14
C LEU A 110 -0.14 9.20 -13.70
N GLY A 111 1.18 9.20 -13.50
CA GLY A 111 1.79 9.32 -12.18
C GLY A 111 1.45 10.64 -11.49
N MET A 112 1.50 11.76 -12.22
CA MET A 112 1.09 13.07 -11.69
C MET A 112 -0.42 13.15 -11.43
N GLY A 113 -1.25 12.52 -12.25
CA GLY A 113 -2.70 12.41 -12.02
C GLY A 113 -3.02 11.62 -10.74
N PHE A 114 -2.32 10.51 -10.51
CA PHE A 114 -2.48 9.68 -9.33
C PHE A 114 -2.06 10.40 -8.03
N LEU A 115 -0.94 11.13 -8.05
CA LEU A 115 -0.50 11.94 -6.90
C LEU A 115 -1.48 13.07 -6.57
N ARG A 116 -2.09 13.68 -7.58
CA ARG A 116 -3.14 14.69 -7.41
C ARG A 116 -4.42 14.12 -6.79
N GLN A 117 -4.78 12.89 -7.16
CA GLN A 117 -5.93 12.18 -6.57
C GLN A 117 -5.68 11.76 -5.11
N CYS A 118 -4.45 11.31 -4.78
CA CYS A 118 -4.09 10.88 -3.43
C CYS A 118 -4.22 12.01 -2.38
N GLY A 119 -3.98 13.27 -2.77
CA GLY A 119 -4.21 14.43 -1.91
C GLY A 119 -5.69 14.74 -1.64
N SER A 120 -6.59 14.33 -2.55
CA SER A 120 -8.04 14.55 -2.43
C SER A 120 -8.78 13.42 -1.69
N PHE A 121 -8.25 12.20 -1.71
CA PHE A 121 -8.93 11.03 -1.13
C PHE A 121 -9.07 11.15 0.40
N GLN A 122 -8.07 11.74 1.07
CA GLN A 122 -8.08 11.97 2.51
C GLN A 122 -9.06 13.08 2.96
N GLN A 123 -9.55 13.91 2.03
CA GLN A 123 -10.47 15.03 2.30
C GLN A 123 -11.95 14.68 2.02
N TRP A 124 -12.23 13.51 1.43
CA TRP A 124 -13.58 13.00 1.17
C TRP A 124 -14.14 12.17 2.33
N GLU A 125 -13.32 11.80 3.31
CA GLU A 125 -13.69 10.87 4.37
C GLU A 125 -14.60 11.40 5.49
N PRO A 126 -14.71 12.72 5.79
CA PRO A 126 -15.73 13.17 6.75
C PRO A 126 -17.08 13.55 6.11
N ARG A 127 -17.19 13.71 4.78
CA ARG A 127 -18.40 14.30 4.16
C ARG A 127 -19.44 13.33 3.62
N CYS A 128 -19.07 12.08 3.33
CA CYS A 128 -20.00 11.11 2.75
C CYS A 128 -20.68 10.19 3.77
N TRP A 129 -20.29 10.22 5.04
CA TRP A 129 -20.68 9.20 6.02
C TRP A 129 -21.73 9.67 7.04
N ASP A 130 -22.09 10.96 7.06
CA ASP A 130 -23.18 11.49 7.89
C ASP A 130 -24.57 11.32 7.23
N SER A 131 -24.64 10.70 6.05
CA SER A 131 -25.84 10.65 5.21
C SER A 131 -26.40 9.24 4.96
N LEU A 132 -25.94 8.23 5.69
CA LEU A 132 -26.43 6.85 5.61
C LEU A 132 -26.82 6.29 6.98
#